data_AF-A0A7H0GU22-F1
#
_entry.id   AF-A0A7H0GU22-F1
#
_cell.length_a   1.000
_cell.length_b   1.000
_cell.length_c   1.000
_cell.angle_alpha   90.00
_cell.angle_beta   90.00
_cell.angle_gamma   90.00
#
_symmetry.space_group_name_H-M   'P 1'
#
loop_
_entity.id
_entity.type
_entity.pdbx_description
1 polymer ?
#
loop_
_entity_poly.entity_id
_entity_poly.type
_entity_poly.pdbx_seq_one_letter_code
_entity_poly.pdbx_strand_id
1 'polypeptide(L)'
;MGKFRTFRPEYESIEGMTQNSRFVDERFLNKVTSADFQRLATELQTRLDDDAIANALKRFPEPVFAQEGEYIGQALEARRAKLPWAANEFYRILARHVTVVGTDQDERFVVRRLTDSTTAVTVYTLGGKSDRDSVFYQRVFRTNETKEITLHGLEGKDIFELSGEVRRGPRINIYGGPNSDKVTDSTRVQGLSKKTRYYDTHSDNELTKSKETWDRTDHGVKMHAYDREGT
;
A
#
# COMPACT_ATOMS: atom_id res chain seq x y z
N MET A 1 13.46 18.49 -3.68
CA MET A 1 14.17 17.70 -2.65
C MET A 1 15.49 17.23 -3.27
N GLY A 2 16.63 17.45 -2.61
CA GLY A 2 17.94 17.11 -3.19
C GLY A 2 18.09 15.60 -3.42
N LYS A 3 18.57 15.20 -4.60
CA LYS A 3 18.80 13.78 -4.96
C LYS A 3 19.99 13.17 -4.21
N PHE A 4 20.94 13.98 -3.77
CA PHE A 4 22.11 13.55 -3.02
C PHE A 4 21.96 13.90 -1.54
N ARG A 5 22.23 12.92 -0.68
CA ARG A 5 22.16 13.02 0.78
C ARG A 5 23.50 12.60 1.35
N THR A 6 24.01 13.36 2.32
CA THR A 6 25.15 12.92 3.11
C THR A 6 24.73 11.75 4.01
N PHE A 7 25.58 10.73 4.14
CA PHE A 7 25.31 9.59 5.00
C PHE A 7 25.56 9.98 6.46
N ARG A 8 24.49 10.28 7.20
CA ARG A 8 24.54 10.76 8.59
C ARG A 8 24.04 9.70 9.59
N PRO A 9 24.44 9.79 10.87
CA PRO A 9 23.92 8.92 11.95
C PRO A 9 22.39 8.95 12.07
N GLU A 10 21.76 10.09 11.81
CA GLU A 10 20.30 10.23 11.77
C GLU A 10 19.70 9.85 10.41
N TYR A 11 18.54 9.22 10.45
CA TYR A 11 17.62 9.22 9.32
C TYR A 11 16.96 10.60 9.21
N GLU A 12 17.17 11.30 8.10
CA GLU A 12 16.57 12.64 7.91
C GLU A 12 15.07 12.55 7.62
N SER A 13 14.68 11.90 6.51
CA SER A 13 13.29 11.70 6.12
C SER A 13 13.13 10.34 5.47
N ILE A 14 12.42 9.43 6.13
CA ILE A 14 12.14 8.10 5.59
C ILE A 14 11.36 8.22 4.27
N GLU A 15 10.31 9.04 4.25
CA GLU A 15 9.52 9.32 3.04
C GLU A 15 10.41 9.83 1.89
N GLY A 16 11.29 10.79 2.17
CA GLY A 16 12.23 11.30 1.18
C GLY A 16 13.22 10.26 0.65
N MET A 17 13.64 9.32 1.50
CA MET A 17 14.56 8.25 1.14
C MET A 17 13.88 7.15 0.31
N THR A 18 12.59 6.90 0.53
CA THR A 18 11.81 5.86 -0.16
C THR A 18 10.95 6.39 -1.30
N GLN A 19 11.01 7.70 -1.58
CA GLN A 19 10.15 8.33 -2.59
C GLN A 19 10.35 7.73 -3.99
N ASN A 20 11.59 7.39 -4.35
CA ASN A 20 11.90 6.86 -5.68
C ASN A 20 11.41 5.41 -5.87
N SER A 21 11.32 4.63 -4.79
CA SER A 21 10.83 3.24 -4.83
C SER A 21 9.33 3.12 -4.59
N ARG A 22 8.67 4.24 -4.24
CA ARG A 22 7.27 4.28 -3.80
C ARG A 22 6.32 3.46 -4.68
N PHE A 23 6.44 3.59 -6.00
CA PHE A 23 5.61 2.83 -6.95
C PHE A 23 5.73 1.31 -6.76
N VAL A 24 6.97 0.81 -6.71
CA VAL A 24 7.28 -0.61 -6.51
C VAL A 24 6.84 -1.06 -5.13
N ASP A 25 7.14 -0.27 -4.10
CA ASP A 25 6.82 -0.60 -2.71
C ASP A 25 5.31 -0.71 -2.48
N GLU A 26 4.51 0.23 -2.98
CA GLU A 26 3.05 0.19 -2.87
C GLU A 26 2.45 -1.05 -3.55
N ARG A 27 3.06 -1.54 -4.63
CA ARG A 27 2.58 -2.72 -5.37
C ARG A 27 2.93 -4.04 -4.68
N PHE A 28 4.17 -4.19 -4.22
CA PHE A 28 4.67 -5.47 -3.72
C PHE A 28 4.53 -5.63 -2.20
N LEU A 29 4.49 -4.53 -1.44
CA LEU A 29 4.46 -4.57 0.02
C LEU A 29 3.04 -4.40 0.60
N ASN A 30 2.01 -4.31 -0.24
CA ASN A 30 0.62 -4.11 0.21
C ASN A 30 0.01 -5.29 1.00
N LYS A 31 0.71 -6.43 1.11
CA LYS A 31 0.34 -7.56 1.98
C LYS A 31 1.13 -7.61 3.29
N VAL A 32 2.22 -6.86 3.40
CA VAL A 32 3.15 -6.93 4.54
C VAL A 32 2.59 -6.15 5.74
N THR A 33 2.66 -6.75 6.93
CA THR A 33 2.11 -6.15 8.15
C THR A 33 3.14 -5.34 8.92
N SER A 34 2.69 -4.46 9.82
CA SER A 34 3.57 -3.76 10.76
C SER A 34 4.44 -4.73 11.57
N ALA A 35 3.88 -5.87 11.97
CA ALA A 35 4.58 -6.90 12.71
C ALA A 35 5.71 -7.53 11.88
N ASP A 36 5.48 -7.77 10.58
CA ASP A 36 6.51 -8.27 9.68
C ASP A 36 7.66 -7.26 9.52
N PHE A 37 7.35 -5.98 9.34
CA PHE A 37 8.35 -4.91 9.28
C PHE A 37 9.19 -4.85 10.55
N GLN A 38 8.56 -4.91 11.73
CA GLN A 38 9.28 -4.88 13.00
C GLN A 38 10.15 -6.11 13.19
N ARG A 39 9.61 -7.31 12.93
CA ARG A 39 10.36 -8.56 13.02
C ARG A 39 11.59 -8.54 12.13
N LEU A 40 11.44 -8.20 10.84
CA LEU A 40 12.55 -8.14 9.89
C LEU A 40 13.57 -7.06 10.26
N ALA A 41 13.12 -5.91 10.78
CA ALA A 41 14.03 -4.85 11.23
C ALA A 41 14.87 -5.31 12.43
N THR A 42 14.29 -5.99 13.41
CA THR A 42 15.02 -6.55 14.55
C THR A 42 15.97 -7.67 14.14
N GLU A 43 15.55 -8.56 13.23
CA GLU A 43 16.42 -9.60 12.68
C GLU A 43 17.63 -8.99 11.97
N LEU A 44 17.42 -7.97 11.13
CA LEU A 44 18.50 -7.28 10.42
C LEU A 44 19.40 -6.50 11.39
N GLN A 45 18.82 -5.83 12.38
CA GLN A 45 19.57 -5.15 13.44
C GLN A 45 20.53 -6.09 14.17
N THR A 46 20.09 -7.33 14.44
CA THR A 46 20.91 -8.34 15.13
C THR A 46 22.01 -8.91 14.23
N ARG A 47 21.76 -9.07 12.93
CA ARG A 47 22.75 -9.60 11.96
C ARG A 47 23.82 -8.60 11.57
N LEU A 48 23.56 -7.30 11.75
CA LEU A 48 24.50 -6.22 11.51
C LEU A 48 25.30 -5.89 12.78
N ASP A 49 25.83 -6.90 13.47
CA ASP A 49 26.61 -6.71 14.70
C ASP A 49 27.87 -5.86 14.51
N ASP A 50 28.55 -5.55 15.61
CA ASP A 50 29.73 -4.67 15.61
C ASP A 50 30.86 -5.25 14.75
N ASP A 51 31.02 -6.58 14.74
CA ASP A 51 32.00 -7.28 13.91
C ASP A 51 31.66 -7.17 12.43
N ALA A 52 30.39 -7.30 12.04
CA ALA A 52 29.95 -7.11 10.66
C ALA A 52 30.27 -5.69 10.16
N ILE A 53 30.01 -4.67 10.98
CA ILE A 53 30.32 -3.26 10.66
C ILE A 53 31.84 -3.06 10.56
N ALA A 54 32.59 -3.50 11.56
CA ALA A 54 34.05 -3.35 11.58
C ALA A 54 34.71 -4.06 10.38
N ASN A 55 34.26 -5.27 10.04
CA ASN A 55 34.78 -6.02 8.90
C ASN A 55 34.40 -5.40 7.56
N ALA A 56 33.27 -4.69 7.46
CA ALA A 56 32.93 -3.91 6.28
C ALA A 56 33.87 -2.72 6.10
N LEU A 57 34.18 -1.99 7.19
CA LEU A 57 35.06 -0.82 7.14
C LEU A 57 36.50 -1.19 6.76
N LYS A 58 36.99 -2.37 7.17
CA LYS A 58 38.32 -2.89 6.76
C LYS A 58 38.48 -3.10 5.26
N ARG A 59 37.38 -3.10 4.49
CA ARG A 59 37.43 -3.22 3.03
C ARG A 59 37.70 -1.89 2.32
N PHE A 60 37.66 -0.77 3.05
CA PHE A 60 38.04 0.51 2.47
C PHE A 60 39.54 0.56 2.17
N PRO A 61 39.95 1.19 1.05
CA PRO A 61 41.34 1.58 0.87
C PRO A 61 41.81 2.43 2.05
N GLU A 62 43.07 2.26 2.46
CA GLU A 62 43.66 2.95 3.61
C GLU A 62 43.43 4.49 3.60
N PRO A 63 43.62 5.22 2.47
CA PRO A 63 43.37 6.65 2.45
C PRO A 63 41.90 7.02 2.71
N VAL A 64 40.96 6.18 2.26
CA VAL A 64 39.51 6.40 2.45
C VAL A 64 39.13 6.12 3.91
N PHE A 65 39.67 5.03 4.49
CA PHE A 65 39.43 4.71 5.88
C PHE A 65 39.97 5.80 6.81
N ALA A 66 41.19 6.31 6.54
CA ALA A 66 41.79 7.38 7.34
C ALA A 66 40.97 8.68 7.33
N GLN A 67 40.27 8.97 6.23
CA GLN A 67 39.47 10.19 6.10
C GLN A 67 38.04 10.04 6.63
N GLU A 68 37.37 8.92 6.33
CA GLU A 68 35.91 8.78 6.51
C GLU A 68 35.51 7.55 7.35
N GLY A 69 36.44 6.63 7.63
CA GLY A 69 36.14 5.31 8.18
C GLY A 69 35.46 5.36 9.55
N GLU A 70 35.97 6.19 10.46
CA GLU A 70 35.41 6.35 11.80
C GLU A 70 34.00 6.96 11.76
N TYR A 71 33.82 8.03 10.97
CA TYR A 71 32.52 8.69 10.82
C TYR A 71 31.46 7.76 10.22
N ILE A 72 31.82 7.02 9.17
CA ILE A 72 30.91 6.04 8.55
C ILE A 72 30.57 4.91 9.52
N GLY A 73 31.53 4.43 10.31
CA GLY A 73 31.29 3.42 11.35
C GLY A 73 30.26 3.89 12.38
N GLN A 74 30.47 5.07 12.96
CA GLN A 74 29.52 5.68 13.91
C GLN A 74 28.13 5.87 13.29
N ALA A 75 28.07 6.31 12.03
CA ALA A 75 26.81 6.47 11.32
C ALA A 75 26.09 5.13 11.09
N LEU A 76 26.82 4.06 10.73
CA LEU A 76 26.24 2.72 10.56
C LEU A 76 25.67 2.17 11.87
N GLU A 77 26.40 2.29 12.98
CA GLU A 77 25.97 1.84 14.30
C GLU A 77 24.71 2.58 14.77
N ALA A 78 24.70 3.92 14.65
CA ALA A 78 23.56 4.74 15.03
C ALA A 78 22.31 4.42 14.20
N ARG A 79 22.47 4.19 12.89
CA ARG A 79 21.37 3.83 12.00
C ARG A 79 20.84 2.42 12.29
N ARG A 80 21.74 1.45 12.52
CA ARG A 80 21.38 0.10 12.98
C ARG A 80 20.55 0.17 14.26
N ALA A 81 20.95 0.98 15.24
CA ALA A 81 20.19 1.16 16.49
C ALA A 81 18.77 1.71 16.24
N LYS A 82 18.61 2.60 15.27
CA LYS A 82 17.32 3.22 14.89
C LYS A 82 16.53 2.43 13.84
N LEU A 83 17.00 1.26 13.41
CA LEU A 83 16.41 0.51 12.31
C LEU A 83 14.95 0.09 12.55
N PRO A 84 14.55 -0.40 13.75
CA PRO A 84 13.14 -0.71 14.03
C PRO A 84 12.22 0.50 13.92
N TRP A 85 12.69 1.67 14.38
CA TRP A 85 11.95 2.93 14.22
C TRP A 85 11.80 3.32 12.75
N ALA A 86 12.88 3.24 11.97
CA ALA A 86 12.85 3.57 10.54
C ALA A 86 11.90 2.65 9.76
N ALA A 87 11.90 1.35 10.09
CA ALA A 87 10.97 0.38 9.51
C ALA A 87 9.50 0.67 9.88
N ASN A 88 9.23 1.11 11.12
CA ASN A 88 7.89 1.52 11.51
C ASN A 88 7.40 2.74 10.73
N GLU A 89 8.24 3.77 10.62
CA GLU A 89 7.89 4.98 9.85
C GLU A 89 7.67 4.65 8.37
N PHE A 90 8.49 3.77 7.80
CA PHE A 90 8.28 3.30 6.43
C PHE A 90 6.96 2.55 6.27
N TYR A 91 6.64 1.62 7.17
CA TYR A 91 5.33 0.94 7.18
C TYR A 91 4.17 1.95 7.25
N ARG A 92 4.27 2.98 8.09
CA ARG A 92 3.20 3.98 8.23
C ARG A 92 2.98 4.78 6.96
N ILE A 93 4.03 5.07 6.20
CA ILE A 93 3.93 5.72 4.89
C ILE A 93 3.13 4.83 3.93
N LEU A 94 3.51 3.55 3.82
CA LEU A 94 2.85 2.57 2.94
C LEU A 94 1.41 2.24 3.35
N ALA A 95 1.15 2.13 4.65
CA ALA A 95 -0.15 1.73 5.17
C ALA A 95 -1.20 2.85 5.10
N ARG A 96 -0.78 4.11 4.90
CA ARG A 96 -1.67 5.27 4.92
C ARG A 96 -2.64 5.29 3.73
N HIS A 97 -2.14 4.97 2.54
CA HIS A 97 -2.92 4.84 1.31
C HIS A 97 -2.52 3.53 0.65
N VAL A 98 -3.46 2.60 0.54
CA VAL A 98 -3.16 1.26 0.01
C VAL A 98 -3.89 1.05 -1.28
N THR A 99 -3.15 0.61 -2.30
CA THR A 99 -3.71 0.21 -3.59
C THR A 99 -3.79 -1.31 -3.67
N VAL A 100 -4.98 -1.82 -4.01
CA VAL A 100 -5.25 -3.23 -4.28
C VAL A 100 -5.65 -3.32 -5.75
N VAL A 101 -4.86 -4.05 -6.51
CA VAL A 101 -4.99 -4.13 -7.97
C VAL A 101 -5.43 -5.55 -8.33
N GLY A 102 -6.43 -5.66 -9.19
CA GLY A 102 -6.85 -6.88 -9.85
C GLY A 102 -5.86 -7.31 -10.95
N THR A 103 -6.37 -8.08 -11.90
CA THR A 103 -5.66 -8.55 -13.09
C THR A 103 -6.47 -8.18 -14.33
N ASP A 104 -6.07 -8.68 -15.51
CA ASP A 104 -6.85 -8.49 -16.73
C ASP A 104 -7.98 -9.53 -16.86
N GLN A 105 -8.38 -10.15 -15.75
CA GLN A 105 -9.41 -11.18 -15.69
C GLN A 105 -10.55 -10.70 -14.79
N ASP A 106 -11.67 -11.41 -14.81
CA ASP A 106 -12.81 -11.05 -13.98
C ASP A 106 -12.50 -11.31 -12.50
N GLU A 107 -12.62 -10.28 -11.66
CA GLU A 107 -12.46 -10.38 -10.22
C GLU A 107 -13.68 -9.93 -9.43
N ARG A 108 -13.80 -10.48 -8.22
CA ARG A 108 -14.77 -10.05 -7.22
C ARG A 108 -14.05 -9.47 -6.01
N PHE A 109 -14.19 -8.16 -5.82
CA PHE A 109 -13.69 -7.40 -4.69
C PHE A 109 -14.74 -7.30 -3.61
N VAL A 110 -14.49 -7.91 -2.45
CA VAL A 110 -15.38 -7.90 -1.30
C VAL A 110 -14.78 -7.03 -0.20
N VAL A 111 -15.42 -5.90 0.09
CA VAL A 111 -15.06 -4.97 1.16
C VAL A 111 -16.06 -5.06 2.31
N ARG A 112 -15.58 -5.40 3.50
CA ARG A 112 -16.40 -5.48 4.72
C ARG A 112 -15.87 -4.53 5.77
N ARG A 113 -16.65 -3.49 6.10
CA ARG A 113 -16.40 -2.62 7.26
C ARG A 113 -16.82 -3.39 8.52
N LEU A 114 -15.84 -4.02 9.18
CA LEU A 114 -16.09 -4.94 10.29
C LEU A 114 -16.42 -4.20 11.59
N THR A 115 -15.61 -3.17 11.91
CA THR A 115 -15.76 -2.35 13.11
C THR A 115 -15.26 -0.93 12.85
N ASP A 116 -15.46 -0.01 13.80
CA ASP A 116 -14.86 1.34 13.82
C ASP A 116 -13.32 1.34 13.75
N SER A 117 -12.68 0.18 13.89
CA SER A 117 -11.23 0.01 13.87
C SER A 117 -10.74 -0.79 12.66
N THR A 118 -11.58 -1.59 12.01
CA THR A 118 -11.13 -2.59 11.03
C THR A 118 -12.00 -2.65 9.77
N THR A 119 -11.36 -2.81 8.62
CA THR A 119 -12.01 -3.07 7.32
C THR A 119 -11.28 -4.21 6.63
N ALA A 120 -12.01 -5.25 6.23
CA ALA A 120 -11.45 -6.38 5.48
C ALA A 120 -11.68 -6.16 3.98
N VAL A 121 -10.67 -6.50 3.18
CA VAL A 121 -10.75 -6.58 1.72
C VAL A 121 -10.31 -7.97 1.32
N THR A 122 -11.14 -8.64 0.52
CA THR A 122 -10.83 -9.92 -0.11
C THR A 122 -11.07 -9.77 -1.61
N VAL A 123 -10.16 -10.27 -2.43
CA VAL A 123 -10.30 -10.31 -3.89
C VAL A 123 -10.30 -11.76 -4.33
N TYR A 124 -11.33 -12.14 -5.09
CA TYR A 124 -11.47 -13.44 -5.69
C TYR A 124 -11.24 -13.34 -7.20
N THR A 125 -10.50 -14.26 -7.78
CA THR A 125 -10.50 -14.46 -9.24
C THR A 125 -11.72 -15.29 -9.61
N LEU A 126 -12.53 -14.81 -10.55
CA LEU A 126 -13.71 -15.49 -11.09
C LEU A 126 -13.32 -16.36 -12.29
N GLY A 127 -13.95 -17.53 -12.44
CA GLY A 127 -13.89 -18.31 -13.69
C GLY A 127 -12.48 -18.72 -14.18
N GLY A 128 -11.50 -18.88 -13.27
CA GLY A 128 -10.15 -19.33 -13.64
C GLY A 128 -10.13 -20.74 -14.26
N LYS A 129 -8.93 -21.27 -14.55
CA LYS A 129 -8.71 -22.60 -15.21
C LYS A 129 -9.44 -23.80 -14.58
N SER A 130 -10.00 -23.67 -13.39
CA SER A 130 -10.68 -24.73 -12.63
C SER A 130 -12.19 -24.52 -12.45
N ASP A 131 -12.81 -23.52 -13.09
CA ASP A 131 -14.22 -23.12 -12.92
C ASP A 131 -14.62 -22.86 -11.44
N ARG A 132 -13.64 -22.50 -10.59
CA ARG A 132 -13.87 -22.20 -9.17
C ARG A 132 -13.23 -20.88 -8.79
N ASP A 133 -13.99 -20.06 -8.06
CA ASP A 133 -13.49 -18.86 -7.39
C ASP A 133 -12.29 -19.21 -6.50
N SER A 134 -11.24 -18.39 -6.55
CA SER A 134 -10.07 -18.54 -5.68
C SER A 134 -9.63 -17.21 -5.09
N VAL A 135 -9.12 -17.22 -3.86
CA VAL A 135 -8.67 -16.00 -3.17
C VAL A 135 -7.32 -15.57 -3.71
N PHE A 136 -7.28 -14.41 -4.36
CA PHE A 136 -6.07 -13.78 -4.90
C PHE A 136 -5.41 -12.83 -3.88
N TYR A 137 -6.25 -12.13 -3.11
CA TYR A 137 -5.81 -11.16 -2.12
C TYR A 137 -6.73 -11.18 -0.90
N GLN A 138 -6.16 -11.06 0.30
CA GLN A 138 -6.93 -10.85 1.52
C GLN A 138 -6.12 -10.03 2.52
N ARG A 139 -6.71 -8.96 3.06
CA ARG A 139 -6.09 -8.15 4.13
C ARG A 139 -7.14 -7.49 5.00
N VAL A 140 -6.82 -7.36 6.30
CA VAL A 140 -7.56 -6.52 7.24
C VAL A 140 -6.77 -5.24 7.51
N PHE A 141 -7.39 -4.11 7.22
CA PHE A 141 -6.84 -2.77 7.41
C PHE A 141 -7.30 -2.18 8.73
N ARG A 142 -6.40 -1.44 9.41
CA ARG A 142 -6.74 -0.70 10.62
C ARG A 142 -7.01 0.77 10.32
N THR A 143 -8.10 1.32 10.84
CA THR A 143 -8.57 2.69 10.54
C THR A 143 -7.63 3.79 11.06
N ASN A 144 -6.86 3.50 12.11
CA ASN A 144 -5.83 4.41 12.63
C ASN A 144 -4.61 4.49 11.70
N GLU A 145 -4.27 3.39 11.02
CA GLU A 145 -3.14 3.25 10.10
C GLU A 145 -3.51 3.69 8.66
N THR A 146 -4.64 3.20 8.15
CA THR A 146 -5.08 3.37 6.76
C THR A 146 -6.18 4.40 6.63
N LYS A 147 -5.97 5.40 5.76
CA LYS A 147 -6.92 6.47 5.47
C LYS A 147 -7.70 6.23 4.20
N GLU A 148 -7.07 5.58 3.23
CA GLU A 148 -7.65 5.31 1.92
C GLU A 148 -7.24 3.94 1.42
N ILE A 149 -8.20 3.25 0.80
CA ILE A 149 -7.99 2.01 0.08
C ILE A 149 -8.50 2.25 -1.34
N THR A 150 -7.64 2.06 -2.32
CA THR A 150 -7.96 2.19 -3.74
C THR A 150 -8.00 0.80 -4.35
N LEU A 151 -9.11 0.45 -4.99
CA LEU A 151 -9.33 -0.80 -5.71
C LEU A 151 -9.28 -0.51 -7.20
N HIS A 152 -8.47 -1.26 -7.95
CA HIS A 152 -8.42 -1.22 -9.42
C HIS A 152 -8.87 -2.55 -9.99
N GLY A 153 -9.91 -2.53 -10.82
CA GLY A 153 -10.40 -3.69 -11.57
C GLY A 153 -9.53 -4.05 -12.80
N LEU A 154 -8.97 -3.03 -13.46
CA LEU A 154 -8.19 -3.17 -14.69
C LEU A 154 -9.03 -3.54 -15.92
N GLU A 155 -8.84 -4.70 -16.55
CA GLU A 155 -9.52 -5.06 -17.81
C GLU A 155 -10.66 -6.06 -17.63
N GLY A 156 -10.86 -6.63 -16.44
CA GLY A 156 -11.92 -7.59 -16.17
C GLY A 156 -13.33 -7.01 -16.24
N LYS A 157 -14.33 -7.88 -16.17
CA LYS A 157 -15.71 -7.53 -15.78
C LYS A 157 -15.85 -7.73 -14.27
N ASP A 158 -15.59 -6.68 -13.51
CA ASP A 158 -15.37 -6.82 -12.08
C ASP A 158 -16.63 -6.60 -11.26
N ILE A 159 -16.66 -7.28 -10.11
CA ILE A 159 -17.75 -7.17 -9.13
C ILE A 159 -17.20 -6.58 -7.84
N PHE A 160 -17.67 -5.39 -7.46
CA PHE A 160 -17.34 -4.72 -6.22
C PHE A 160 -18.51 -4.80 -5.23
N GLU A 161 -18.32 -5.52 -4.13
CA GLU A 161 -19.31 -5.70 -3.06
C GLU A 161 -18.84 -5.00 -1.78
N LEU A 162 -19.56 -3.97 -1.34
CA LEU A 162 -19.25 -3.22 -0.14
C LEU A 162 -20.37 -3.35 0.89
N SER A 163 -20.01 -3.68 2.12
CA SER A 163 -20.97 -3.87 3.21
C SER A 163 -20.44 -3.46 4.59
N GLY A 164 -21.36 -3.21 5.52
CA GLY A 164 -21.09 -2.92 6.92
C GLY A 164 -21.47 -1.50 7.36
N GLU A 165 -21.88 -1.38 8.61
CA GLU A 165 -22.24 -0.11 9.25
C GLU A 165 -21.26 0.22 10.38
N VAL A 166 -20.59 1.37 10.29
CA VAL A 166 -19.58 1.80 11.26
C VAL A 166 -19.64 3.31 11.49
N ARG A 167 -19.00 3.81 12.54
CA ARG A 167 -18.89 5.25 12.81
C ARG A 167 -17.75 5.91 12.04
N ARG A 168 -16.72 5.13 11.71
CA ARG A 168 -15.53 5.61 10.99
C ARG A 168 -14.86 4.46 10.26
N GLY A 169 -14.08 4.81 9.25
CA GLY A 169 -13.32 3.85 8.45
C GLY A 169 -12.55 4.56 7.34
N PRO A 170 -11.67 3.83 6.63
CA PRO A 170 -10.98 4.37 5.46
C PRO A 170 -11.99 4.73 4.35
N ARG A 171 -11.61 5.70 3.52
CA ARG A 171 -12.28 5.93 2.24
C ARG A 171 -11.94 4.77 1.31
N ILE A 172 -12.94 4.31 0.54
CA ILE A 172 -12.75 3.36 -0.54
C ILE A 172 -12.89 4.11 -1.86
N ASN A 173 -11.87 4.05 -2.70
CA ASN A 173 -11.97 4.44 -4.10
C ASN A 173 -12.01 3.16 -4.94
N ILE A 174 -12.92 3.14 -5.90
CA ILE A 174 -13.08 2.05 -6.85
C ILE A 174 -12.82 2.65 -8.21
N TYR A 175 -11.82 2.13 -8.89
CA TYR A 175 -11.54 2.38 -10.29
C TYR A 175 -11.87 1.09 -11.02
N GLY A 176 -12.92 1.15 -11.84
CA GLY A 176 -13.28 0.05 -12.71
C GLY A 176 -12.31 -0.10 -13.87
N GLY A 177 -12.81 -0.67 -14.95
CA GLY A 177 -12.07 -0.95 -16.17
C GLY A 177 -12.70 -0.40 -17.44
N PRO A 178 -12.11 -0.64 -18.62
CA PRO A 178 -12.75 -0.34 -19.88
C PRO A 178 -13.95 -1.28 -20.17
N ASN A 179 -14.12 -2.34 -19.38
CA ASN A 179 -15.22 -3.29 -19.49
C ASN A 179 -16.28 -3.06 -18.40
N SER A 180 -17.46 -3.64 -18.60
CA SER A 180 -18.62 -3.48 -17.73
C SER A 180 -18.37 -4.00 -16.31
N ASP A 181 -18.61 -3.15 -15.33
CA ASP A 181 -18.45 -3.48 -13.91
C ASP A 181 -19.78 -3.45 -13.15
N LYS A 182 -19.81 -4.21 -12.06
CA LYS A 182 -20.92 -4.24 -11.11
C LYS A 182 -20.48 -3.75 -9.75
N VAL A 183 -21.14 -2.73 -9.23
CA VAL A 183 -20.86 -2.18 -7.91
C VAL A 183 -22.12 -2.23 -7.05
N THR A 184 -22.03 -2.91 -5.90
CA THR A 184 -23.08 -2.96 -4.88
C THR A 184 -22.55 -2.41 -3.57
N ASP A 185 -22.98 -1.21 -3.20
CA ASP A 185 -22.64 -0.57 -1.94
C ASP A 185 -23.85 -0.59 -0.99
N SER A 186 -23.72 -1.34 0.10
CA SER A 186 -24.67 -1.42 1.21
C SER A 186 -24.09 -0.87 2.51
N THR A 187 -23.05 -0.04 2.42
CA THR A 187 -22.35 0.52 3.58
C THR A 187 -23.05 1.73 4.18
N ARG A 188 -22.76 1.98 5.46
CA ARG A 188 -23.07 3.23 6.15
C ARG A 188 -21.89 3.63 7.02
N VAL A 189 -21.42 4.87 6.88
CA VAL A 189 -20.37 5.42 7.74
C VAL A 189 -20.87 6.71 8.36
N GLN A 190 -20.85 6.82 9.69
CA GLN A 190 -21.28 8.07 10.32
C GLN A 190 -20.39 9.24 9.91
N GLY A 191 -21.03 10.40 9.67
CA GLY A 191 -20.35 11.64 9.34
C GLY A 191 -20.93 12.33 8.11
N LEU A 192 -20.33 13.46 7.75
CA LEU A 192 -20.79 14.31 6.65
C LEU A 192 -20.19 13.92 5.30
N SER A 193 -19.09 13.17 5.29
CA SER A 193 -18.37 12.80 4.07
C SER A 193 -18.72 11.40 3.61
N LYS A 194 -19.13 11.26 2.35
CA LYS A 194 -19.22 9.98 1.64
C LYS A 194 -17.88 9.22 1.67
N LYS A 195 -17.93 7.94 2.05
CA LYS A 195 -16.73 7.09 2.19
C LYS A 195 -16.50 6.10 1.05
N THR A 196 -17.35 6.07 0.04
CA THR A 196 -17.15 5.28 -1.17
C THR A 196 -17.14 6.20 -2.38
N ARG A 197 -16.16 6.06 -3.27
CA ARG A 197 -16.09 6.77 -4.55
C ARG A 197 -15.90 5.77 -5.67
N TYR A 198 -16.69 5.89 -6.71
CA TYR A 198 -16.60 5.02 -7.88
C TYR A 198 -16.28 5.85 -9.12
N TYR A 199 -15.21 5.48 -9.81
CA TYR A 199 -14.64 6.15 -10.97
C TYR A 199 -14.64 5.18 -12.15
N ASP A 200 -15.33 5.55 -13.22
CA ASP A 200 -15.50 4.74 -14.43
C ASP A 200 -16.01 5.61 -15.59
N THR A 201 -16.22 5.01 -16.76
CA THR A 201 -17.05 5.57 -17.81
C THR A 201 -18.55 5.46 -17.48
N HIS A 202 -19.36 6.30 -18.12
CA HIS A 202 -20.81 6.31 -17.93
C HIS A 202 -21.55 5.10 -18.50
N SER A 203 -20.94 4.36 -19.43
CA SER A 203 -21.61 3.29 -20.18
C SER A 203 -21.44 1.92 -19.52
N ASP A 204 -22.49 1.10 -19.62
CA ASP A 204 -22.47 -0.35 -19.38
C ASP A 204 -22.12 -0.83 -17.96
N ASN A 205 -22.26 0.03 -16.94
CA ASN A 205 -22.00 -0.29 -15.53
C ASN A 205 -23.29 -0.50 -14.71
N GLU A 206 -23.33 -1.52 -13.86
CA GLU A 206 -24.43 -1.79 -12.91
C GLU A 206 -24.10 -1.24 -11.52
N LEU A 207 -24.74 -0.14 -11.10
CA LEU A 207 -24.43 0.53 -9.85
C LEU A 207 -25.61 0.59 -8.86
N THR A 208 -25.54 -0.21 -7.80
CA THR A 208 -26.45 -0.15 -6.64
C THR A 208 -25.80 0.68 -5.52
N LYS A 209 -26.29 1.91 -5.32
CA LYS A 209 -25.69 2.93 -4.44
C LYS A 209 -26.26 2.90 -3.02
N SER A 210 -25.41 3.18 -2.03
CA SER A 210 -25.81 3.60 -0.69
C SER A 210 -25.74 5.13 -0.56
N LYS A 211 -26.02 5.64 0.65
CA LYS A 211 -25.77 7.05 0.99
C LYS A 211 -24.27 7.40 1.00
N GLU A 212 -23.40 6.40 1.14
CA GLU A 212 -21.93 6.56 1.13
C GLU A 212 -21.34 6.65 -0.28
N THR A 213 -22.09 6.26 -1.30
CA THR A 213 -21.57 6.18 -2.67
C THR A 213 -21.55 7.56 -3.32
N TRP A 214 -20.36 8.01 -3.68
CA TRP A 214 -20.16 9.13 -4.60
C TRP A 214 -19.83 8.57 -5.98
N ASP A 215 -20.83 8.63 -6.86
CA ASP A 215 -20.66 8.34 -8.27
C ASP A 215 -19.84 9.45 -8.95
N ARG A 216 -18.70 9.06 -9.52
CA ARG A 216 -17.77 9.92 -10.26
C ARG A 216 -17.54 9.37 -11.68
N THR A 217 -18.49 8.61 -12.22
CA THR A 217 -18.45 8.22 -13.63
C THR A 217 -18.40 9.45 -14.53
N ASP A 218 -17.69 9.36 -15.66
CA ASP A 218 -17.53 10.44 -16.63
C ASP A 218 -17.60 9.89 -18.06
N HIS A 219 -17.62 10.75 -19.08
CA HIS A 219 -17.56 10.33 -20.48
C HIS A 219 -16.13 10.01 -20.96
N GLY A 220 -15.11 10.40 -20.19
CA GLY A 220 -13.70 10.22 -20.55
C GLY A 220 -13.04 8.99 -19.93
N VAL A 221 -12.17 8.33 -20.70
CA VAL A 221 -11.43 7.12 -20.27
C VAL A 221 -10.25 7.38 -19.35
N LYS A 222 -9.94 8.65 -19.03
CA LYS A 222 -8.79 9.02 -18.18
C LYS A 222 -8.82 8.36 -16.80
N MET A 223 -10.01 7.98 -16.33
CA MET A 223 -10.21 7.33 -15.04
C MET A 223 -9.59 5.94 -15.00
N HIS A 224 -9.51 5.26 -16.15
CA HIS A 224 -8.90 3.92 -16.28
C HIS A 224 -7.38 3.98 -16.37
N ALA A 225 -6.78 5.17 -16.42
CA ALA A 225 -5.32 5.29 -16.47
C ALA A 225 -4.72 4.74 -15.17
N TYR A 226 -4.20 3.53 -15.27
CA TYR A 226 -3.42 2.89 -14.23
C TYR A 226 -2.01 2.68 -14.78
N ASP A 227 -1.06 3.41 -14.22
CA ASP A 227 0.34 3.25 -14.57
C ASP A 227 0.85 1.92 -14.03
N ARG A 228 0.95 0.91 -14.91
CA ARG A 228 1.48 -0.42 -14.56
C ARG A 228 3.01 -0.43 -14.47
N GLU A 229 3.68 0.55 -15.04
CA GLU A 229 5.13 0.54 -15.28
C GLU A 229 5.88 1.49 -14.33
N GLY A 230 5.19 2.44 -13.68
CA GLY A 230 5.79 3.36 -12.71
C GLY A 230 6.52 4.52 -13.35
N THR A 231 6.03 4.99 -14.50
CA THR A 231 6.63 6.00 -15.38
C THR A 231 6.16 7.42 -15.11
#